data_AF-A0A0T1UJG4-F1
#
_entry.id   AF-A0A0T1UJG4-F1
#
_cell.length_a   1.000
_cell.length_b   1.000
_cell.length_c   1.000
_cell.angle_alpha   90.00
_cell.angle_beta   90.00
_cell.angle_gamma   90.00
#
_symmetry.space_group_name_H-M   'P 1'
#
loop_
_entity.id
_entity.type
_entity.pdbx_description
1 polymer ?
#
loop_
_entity_poly.entity_id
_entity_poly.type
_entity_poly.pdbx_seq_one_letter_code
_entity_poly.pdbx_strand_id
1 'polypeptide(L)'
;MSIRQITVKAASSGLLRVPARAGARDASRDTLAAGDGRAAHGSGTTGGDAHVTTVTDSAGADRAGADRALGGGERDLTADVGRAPTLHTKIDSAAVADREPARGAGAGRIP
;
A
#
# COMPACT_ATOMS: atom_id res chain seq x y z
N MET A 1 36.82 49.42 1.32
CA MET A 1 36.16 48.33 2.07
C MET A 1 36.43 47.03 1.32
N SER A 2 37.28 46.17 1.87
CA SER A 2 38.06 45.17 1.12
C SER A 2 37.32 43.83 0.93
N ILE A 3 37.25 43.38 -0.33
CA ILE A 3 36.60 42.16 -0.88
C ILE A 3 37.08 40.84 -0.23
N ARG A 4 38.14 40.87 0.59
CA ARG A 4 38.77 39.70 1.22
C ARG A 4 37.95 39.02 2.33
N GLN A 5 36.87 39.65 2.81
CA GLN A 5 36.03 39.11 3.88
C GLN A 5 34.98 38.08 3.39
N ILE A 6 34.67 38.06 2.09
CA ILE A 6 33.63 37.17 1.54
C ILE A 6 34.16 35.75 1.35
N THR A 7 35.44 35.58 1.00
CA THR A 7 36.03 34.27 0.71
C THR A 7 36.15 33.36 1.93
N VAL A 8 36.29 33.91 3.14
CA VAL A 8 36.50 33.09 4.35
C VAL A 8 35.20 32.51 4.90
N LYS A 9 34.03 33.09 4.60
CA LYS A 9 32.74 32.57 5.10
C LYS A 9 32.20 31.36 4.33
N ALA A 10 32.69 31.07 3.13
CA ALA A 10 32.21 29.93 2.33
C ALA A 10 32.93 28.61 2.67
N ALA A 11 34.14 28.67 3.24
CA ALA A 11 34.93 27.48 3.52
C ALA A 11 34.51 26.74 4.82
N SER A 12 33.78 27.39 5.72
CA SER A 12 33.37 26.81 7.01
C SER A 12 32.05 26.03 6.97
N SER A 13 31.27 26.11 5.88
CA SER A 13 29.96 25.43 5.77
C SER A 13 30.02 23.98 5.28
N GLY A 14 31.19 23.48 4.88
CA GLY A 14 31.33 22.13 4.29
C GLY A 14 31.63 21.00 5.30
N LEU A 15 32.06 21.33 6.52
CA LEU A 15 32.65 20.34 7.44
C LEU A 15 31.75 19.86 8.58
N LEU A 16 30.45 20.22 8.58
CA LEU A 16 29.52 19.84 9.64
C LEU A 16 28.34 18.99 9.14
N ARG A 17 28.57 18.16 8.11
CA ARG A 17 27.62 17.08 7.78
C ARG A 17 28.04 15.81 8.49
N VAL A 18 28.01 15.85 9.82
CA VAL A 18 28.02 14.62 10.62
C VAL A 18 26.73 13.89 10.28
N PRO A 19 26.76 12.63 9.82
CA PRO A 19 25.53 11.86 9.67
C PRO A 19 24.89 11.78 11.05
N ALA A 20 23.66 12.27 11.18
CA ALA A 20 22.87 12.04 12.36
C ALA A 20 22.81 10.52 12.55
N ARG A 21 23.52 9.99 13.55
CA ARG A 21 23.34 8.61 14.01
C ARG A 21 21.98 8.56 14.69
N ALA A 22 20.92 8.46 13.89
CA ALA A 22 19.66 7.93 14.35
C ALA A 22 19.98 6.54 14.90
N GLY A 23 19.73 6.31 16.19
CA GLY A 23 19.95 5.00 16.79
C GLY A 23 19.28 3.94 15.93
N ALA A 24 19.96 2.80 15.73
CA ALA A 24 19.48 1.69 14.91
C ALA A 24 18.33 0.92 15.59
N ARG A 25 17.33 1.64 16.11
CA ARG A 25 16.11 1.05 16.63
C ARG A 25 15.25 0.63 15.45
N ASP A 26 14.93 -0.65 15.39
CA ASP A 26 13.98 -1.19 14.44
C ASP A 26 12.56 -0.79 14.87
N ALA A 27 12.07 0.33 14.33
CA ALA A 27 10.72 0.83 14.60
C ALA A 27 9.62 -0.13 14.13
N SER A 28 9.93 -1.11 13.26
CA SER A 28 8.93 -2.11 12.82
C SER A 28 8.50 -3.06 13.93
N ARG A 29 9.25 -3.10 15.03
CA ARG A 29 8.97 -3.92 16.23
C ARG A 29 8.15 -3.19 17.29
N ASP A 30 7.91 -1.89 17.12
CA ASP A 30 7.16 -1.12 18.10
C ASP A 30 5.66 -1.43 18.00
N THR A 31 5.04 -1.78 19.13
CA THR A 31 3.61 -2.06 19.23
C THR A 31 2.87 -0.87 19.83
N LEU A 32 1.57 -0.76 19.56
CA LEU A 32 0.75 0.27 20.18
C LEU A 32 0.72 0.10 21.72
N ALA A 33 0.84 1.20 22.46
CA ALA A 33 0.87 1.17 23.92
C ALA A 33 -0.49 0.78 24.52
N ALA A 34 -0.46 0.16 25.71
CA ALA A 34 -1.68 -0.19 26.44
C ALA A 34 -2.46 1.09 26.80
N GLY A 35 -3.76 1.09 26.48
CA GLY A 35 -4.63 2.24 26.74
C GLY A 35 -4.50 3.40 25.75
N ASP A 36 -3.70 3.27 24.69
CA ASP A 36 -3.56 4.30 23.64
C ASP A 36 -4.74 4.27 22.65
N GLY A 37 -5.93 4.51 23.19
CA GLY A 37 -7.17 4.57 22.43
C GLY A 37 -7.77 3.20 22.07
N ARG A 38 -8.75 3.24 21.16
CA ARG A 38 -9.61 2.08 20.85
C ARG A 38 -8.85 0.91 20.23
N ALA A 39 -7.80 1.18 19.47
CA ALA A 39 -6.99 0.14 18.82
C ALA A 39 -6.16 -0.69 19.83
N ALA A 40 -6.02 -0.22 21.07
CA ALA A 40 -5.37 -0.97 22.15
C ALA A 40 -6.34 -1.93 22.88
N HIS A 41 -7.63 -1.96 22.54
CA HIS A 41 -8.63 -2.79 23.24
C HIS A 41 -8.42 -4.29 22.97
N GLY A 42 -8.66 -5.13 23.98
CA GLY A 42 -8.47 -6.58 23.88
C GLY A 42 -6.99 -6.96 23.91
N SER A 43 -6.54 -7.68 22.89
CA SER A 43 -5.13 -8.10 22.75
C SER A 43 -4.19 -6.99 22.23
N GLY A 44 -4.71 -5.81 21.91
CA GLY A 44 -3.94 -4.69 21.34
C GLY A 44 -3.65 -4.83 19.83
N THR A 45 -2.83 -3.92 19.28
CA THR A 45 -2.42 -3.89 17.86
C THR A 45 -0.89 -3.97 17.76
N THR A 46 -0.37 -5.01 17.09
CA THR A 46 1.07 -5.28 16.95
C THR A 46 1.64 -4.97 15.56
N GLY A 47 0.80 -4.80 14.54
CA GLY A 47 1.27 -4.56 13.17
C GLY A 47 1.66 -5.85 12.42
N GLY A 48 2.66 -5.75 11.54
CA GLY A 48 3.11 -6.81 10.63
C GLY A 48 4.50 -7.36 10.99
N ASP A 49 4.67 -7.82 12.22
CA ASP A 49 5.93 -8.20 12.88
C ASP A 49 6.63 -9.47 12.33
N ALA A 50 6.09 -10.07 11.26
CA ALA A 50 6.60 -11.28 10.63
C ALA A 50 7.42 -11.06 9.34
N HIS A 51 7.13 -10.03 8.53
CA HIS A 51 7.76 -9.83 7.22
C HIS A 51 8.22 -8.38 7.02
N VAL A 52 9.54 -8.19 6.87
CA VAL A 52 10.17 -6.89 6.66
C VAL A 52 10.78 -6.84 5.26
N THR A 53 10.37 -5.86 4.45
CA THR A 53 10.93 -5.58 3.13
C THR A 53 11.59 -4.21 3.14
N THR A 54 12.88 -4.15 2.80
CA THR A 54 13.61 -2.88 2.68
C THR A 54 13.44 -2.31 1.27
N VAL A 55 12.89 -1.10 1.18
CA VAL A 55 12.75 -0.36 -0.09
C VAL A 55 13.98 0.54 -0.27
N THR A 56 14.74 0.32 -1.34
CA THR A 56 16.02 1.02 -1.60
C THR A 56 15.93 2.12 -2.65
N ASP A 57 14.85 2.15 -3.43
CA ASP A 57 14.68 3.07 -4.55
C ASP A 57 13.21 3.48 -4.72
N SER A 58 13.00 4.51 -5.54
CA SER A 58 11.68 5.07 -5.79
C SER A 58 10.73 4.11 -6.52
N ALA A 59 11.25 3.14 -7.29
CA ALA A 59 10.42 2.14 -7.94
C ALA A 59 9.88 1.13 -6.91
N GLY A 60 10.67 0.78 -5.89
CA GLY A 60 10.18 0.00 -4.75
C GLY A 60 9.19 0.76 -3.86
N ALA A 61 9.19 2.10 -3.90
CA ALA A 61 8.29 2.95 -3.12
C ALA A 61 7.00 3.36 -3.87
N ASP A 62 6.89 3.03 -5.16
CA ASP A 62 5.69 3.29 -5.93
C ASP A 62 4.57 2.29 -5.60
N ARG A 63 3.39 2.48 -6.20
CA ARG A 63 2.23 1.61 -5.96
C ARG A 63 2.49 0.17 -6.39
N ALA A 64 3.19 -0.06 -7.49
CA ALA A 64 3.48 -1.40 -7.96
C ALA A 64 4.50 -2.11 -7.04
N GLY A 65 5.48 -1.35 -6.53
CA GLY A 65 6.40 -1.80 -5.48
C GLY A 65 5.66 -2.18 -4.19
N ALA A 66 4.73 -1.34 -3.75
CA ALA A 66 3.88 -1.63 -2.59
C ALA A 66 2.99 -2.87 -2.80
N ASP A 67 2.32 -2.99 -3.95
CA ASP A 67 1.48 -4.15 -4.27
C ASP A 67 2.30 -5.44 -4.25
N ARG A 68 3.51 -5.41 -4.82
CA ARG A 68 4.42 -6.58 -4.78
C ARG A 68 4.80 -6.96 -3.35
N ALA A 69 5.12 -5.99 -2.50
CA ALA A 69 5.50 -6.19 -1.11
C ALA A 69 4.34 -6.70 -0.24
N LEU A 70 3.11 -6.28 -0.55
CA LEU A 70 1.89 -6.71 0.14
C LEU A 70 1.32 -8.04 -0.39
N GLY A 71 1.99 -8.69 -1.34
CA GLY A 71 1.59 -10.00 -1.85
C GLY A 71 0.85 -9.97 -3.20
N GLY A 72 0.40 -8.81 -3.68
CA GLY A 72 0.08 -8.56 -5.09
C GLY A 72 -0.79 -9.62 -5.78
N GLY A 73 -1.99 -9.84 -5.25
CA GLY A 73 -3.28 -9.92 -5.96
C GLY A 73 -3.61 -11.02 -7.00
N GLU A 74 -2.66 -11.57 -7.74
CA GLU A 74 -2.97 -12.48 -8.88
C GLU A 74 -2.29 -13.84 -8.78
N ARG A 75 -1.26 -13.95 -7.94
CA ARG A 75 -0.45 -15.18 -7.78
C ARG A 75 -1.23 -16.36 -7.19
N ASP A 76 -2.40 -16.10 -6.63
CA ASP A 76 -3.28 -17.09 -6.00
C ASP A 76 -4.62 -17.28 -6.75
N LEU A 77 -4.74 -16.74 -7.96
CA LEU A 77 -5.91 -16.96 -8.81
C LEU A 77 -5.74 -18.29 -9.55
N THR A 78 -6.55 -19.27 -9.20
CA THR A 78 -6.67 -20.51 -9.97
C THR A 78 -7.92 -20.47 -10.84
N ALA A 79 -7.91 -21.22 -11.94
CA ALA A 79 -9.07 -21.30 -12.84
C ALA A 79 -10.27 -22.01 -12.19
N ASP A 80 -10.04 -22.82 -11.15
CA ASP A 80 -11.08 -23.59 -10.47
C ASP A 80 -11.35 -23.05 -9.07
N VAL A 81 -12.61 -22.72 -8.80
CA VAL A 81 -13.07 -22.26 -7.49
C VAL A 81 -13.67 -23.39 -6.64
N GLY A 82 -13.57 -24.65 -7.11
CA GLY A 82 -13.99 -25.84 -6.38
C GLY A 82 -15.50 -26.10 -6.34
N ARG A 83 -16.30 -25.29 -7.05
CA ARG A 83 -17.75 -25.48 -7.16
C ARG A 83 -18.35 -24.88 -8.43
N ALA A 84 -19.15 -25.67 -9.13
CA ALA A 84 -20.03 -25.19 -10.19
C ALA A 84 -21.38 -24.71 -9.61
N PRO A 85 -21.90 -23.54 -10.02
CA PRO A 85 -23.23 -23.09 -9.65
C PRO A 85 -24.30 -23.97 -10.33
N THR A 86 -25.31 -24.40 -9.57
CA THR A 86 -26.37 -25.31 -10.06
C THR A 86 -27.72 -24.64 -10.23
N LEU A 87 -27.91 -23.44 -9.67
CA LEU A 87 -29.16 -22.71 -9.74
C LEU A 87 -28.99 -21.47 -10.60
N HIS A 88 -29.39 -21.58 -11.86
CA HIS A 88 -29.47 -20.48 -12.80
C HIS A 88 -30.48 -20.82 -13.89
N THR A 89 -31.07 -19.80 -14.52
CA THR A 89 -31.80 -19.96 -15.77
C THR A 89 -30.82 -19.86 -16.94
N LYS A 90 -31.28 -19.53 -18.14
CA LYS A 90 -30.41 -19.34 -19.30
C LYS A 90 -29.37 -18.25 -19.02
N ILE A 91 -28.11 -18.54 -19.34
CA ILE A 91 -27.01 -17.57 -19.34
C ILE A 91 -26.83 -17.09 -20.78
N ASP A 92 -26.94 -15.78 -20.97
CA ASP A 92 -26.77 -15.17 -22.29
C ASP A 92 -25.29 -15.01 -22.67
N SER A 93 -25.03 -14.94 -23.98
CA SER A 93 -23.70 -14.66 -24.51
C SER A 93 -23.21 -13.28 -24.09
N ALA A 94 -21.89 -13.11 -23.96
CA ALA A 94 -21.26 -11.85 -23.58
C ALA A 94 -21.72 -10.65 -24.45
N ALA A 95 -21.84 -10.84 -25.76
CA ALA A 95 -22.29 -9.78 -26.68
C ALA A 95 -23.75 -9.34 -26.44
N VAL A 96 -24.61 -10.22 -25.92
CA VAL A 96 -25.99 -9.89 -25.56
C VAL A 96 -26.02 -9.23 -24.18
N ALA A 97 -25.27 -9.79 -23.22
CA ALA A 97 -25.11 -9.24 -21.88
C ALA A 97 -24.46 -7.84 -21.87
N ASP A 98 -23.75 -7.44 -22.91
CA ASP A 98 -23.23 -6.08 -23.06
C ASP A 98 -24.33 -5.03 -23.31
N ARG A 99 -25.41 -5.41 -24.01
CA ARG A 99 -26.41 -4.46 -24.51
C ARG A 99 -27.74 -4.51 -23.79
N GLU A 100 -28.20 -5.72 -23.49
CA GLU A 100 -29.55 -5.94 -22.97
C GLU A 100 -29.75 -5.48 -21.51
N PRO A 101 -28.76 -5.60 -20.59
CA PRO A 101 -28.90 -5.06 -19.24
C PRO A 101 -29.15 -3.55 -19.21
N ALA A 102 -28.52 -2.77 -20.11
CA ALA A 102 -28.79 -1.33 -20.20
C ALA A 102 -30.24 -1.01 -20.62
N ARG A 103 -30.94 -1.98 -21.23
CA ARG A 103 -32.34 -1.85 -21.67
C ARG A 103 -33.33 -2.45 -20.68
N GLY A 104 -32.92 -3.39 -19.83
CA GLY A 104 -33.81 -4.08 -18.90
C GLY A 104 -33.62 -3.72 -17.43
N ALA A 105 -32.40 -3.35 -17.02
CA ALA A 105 -32.07 -3.11 -15.63
C ALA A 105 -32.45 -1.70 -15.16
N GLY A 106 -32.86 -1.60 -13.90
CA GLY A 106 -33.23 -0.34 -13.26
C GLY A 106 -34.72 -0.25 -12.88
N ALA A 107 -35.07 0.75 -12.09
CA ALA A 107 -36.45 0.99 -11.66
C ALA A 107 -37.34 1.42 -12.85
N GLY A 108 -38.63 1.05 -12.80
CA GLY A 108 -39.62 1.46 -13.80
C GLY A 108 -39.51 0.79 -15.17
N ARG A 109 -38.76 -0.32 -15.28
CA ARG A 109 -38.59 -1.09 -16.54
C ARG A 109 -39.61 -2.22 -16.72
N ILE A 110 -40.40 -2.49 -15.70
CA ILE A 110 -41.44 -3.52 -15.71
C ILE A 110 -42.79 -2.78 -15.81
N PRO A 111 -43.68 -3.19 -16.75
CA PRO A 111 -45.01 -2.59 -16.91
C PRO A 111 -45.94 -2.83 -15.72
#